data_AF-A0A4R0H8F2-F1
#
_entry.id   AF-A0A4R0H8F2-F1
#
_cell.length_a   1.000
_cell.length_b   1.000
_cell.length_c   1.000
_cell.angle_alpha   90.00
_cell.angle_beta   90.00
_cell.angle_gamma   90.00
#
_symmetry.space_group_name_H-M   'P 1'
#
loop_
_entity.id
_entity.type
_entity.pdbx_description
1 polymer ?
#
loop_
_entity_poly.entity_id
_entity_poly.type
_entity_poly.pdbx_seq_one_letter_code
_entity_poly.pdbx_strand_id
1 'polypeptide(L)'
;MVQRMRPSDGSTLSLAGLYEVWHDKSLPEDDPKRVVPTYTIITTTATDSVGRIHDRMLMAIAPDHWDEWLDPRNHDVDQFRGLMAPRAVRQPAGSRRAG
;
A
#
# COMPACT_ATOMS: atom_id res chain seq x y z
N MET A 1 -13.54 -7.15 -16.47
CA MET A 1 -14.16 -6.53 -15.28
C MET A 1 -13.14 -5.56 -14.69
N VAL A 2 -13.50 -4.31 -14.43
CA VAL A 2 -12.59 -3.31 -13.80
C VAL A 2 -13.15 -2.97 -12.43
N GLN A 3 -12.36 -3.16 -11.37
CA GLN A 3 -12.76 -2.87 -10.00
C GLN A 3 -12.05 -1.60 -9.51
N ARG A 4 -12.81 -0.62 -9.01
CA ARG A 4 -12.28 0.59 -8.39
C ARG A 4 -12.28 0.44 -6.87
N MET A 5 -11.12 0.64 -6.25
CA MET A 5 -10.98 0.73 -4.80
C MET A 5 -10.91 2.20 -4.39
N ARG A 6 -11.63 2.57 -3.32
CA ARG A 6 -11.61 3.91 -2.72
C ARG A 6 -12.02 3.83 -1.25
N PRO A 7 -11.48 4.71 -0.38
CA PRO A 7 -11.99 4.85 0.99
C PRO A 7 -13.48 5.23 0.99
N SER A 8 -14.23 4.68 1.93
CA SER A 8 -15.68 4.91 2.05
C SER A 8 -16.04 6.34 2.45
N ASP A 9 -15.14 6.99 3.17
CA ASP A 9 -15.24 8.38 3.63
C ASP A 9 -14.78 9.41 2.57
N GLY A 10 -14.35 8.95 1.39
CA GLY A 10 -13.87 9.82 0.32
C GLY A 10 -12.46 10.36 0.52
N SER A 11 -11.73 9.89 1.55
CA SER A 11 -10.33 10.25 1.78
C SER A 11 -9.39 9.67 0.71
N THR A 12 -8.13 10.11 0.76
CA THR A 12 -7.06 9.60 -0.10
C THR A 12 -6.70 8.16 0.29
N LEU A 13 -6.53 7.29 -0.70
CA LEU A 13 -5.98 5.95 -0.50
C LEU A 13 -4.45 6.01 -0.43
N SER A 14 -3.88 5.78 0.75
CA SER A 14 -2.44 5.64 0.93
C SER A 14 -2.03 4.17 0.81
N LEU A 15 -1.00 3.90 0.02
CA LEU A 15 -0.50 2.56 -0.26
C LEU A 15 0.93 2.40 0.26
N ALA A 16 1.19 1.25 0.86
CA ALA A 16 2.52 0.85 1.26
C ALA A 16 3.41 0.61 0.04
N GLY A 17 4.62 1.14 0.07
CA GLY A 17 5.56 0.97 -1.02
C GLY A 17 7.01 1.11 -0.57
N LEU A 18 7.90 0.66 -1.44
CA LEU A 18 9.34 0.87 -1.33
C LEU A 18 9.78 1.73 -2.50
N TYR A 19 10.85 2.51 -2.30
CA TYR A 19 11.47 3.27 -3.37
C TYR A 19 12.98 3.07 -3.37
N GLU A 20 13.59 3.22 -4.53
CA GLU A 20 15.03 3.22 -4.69
C GLU A 20 15.43 4.16 -5.83
N VAL A 21 16.57 4.82 -5.65
CA VAL A 21 17.17 5.70 -6.65
C VAL A 21 18.35 5.00 -7.29
N TRP A 22 18.21 4.71 -8.59
CA TRP A 22 19.24 4.03 -9.38
C TRP A 22 20.08 5.04 -10.16
N HIS A 23 21.31 4.66 -10.47
CA HIS A 23 22.16 5.42 -11.38
C HIS A 23 22.39 4.64 -12.67
N ASP A 24 21.92 5.16 -13.81
CA ASP A 24 22.19 4.59 -15.12
C ASP A 24 23.67 4.76 -15.47
N LYS A 25 24.42 3.65 -15.42
CA LYS A 25 25.86 3.63 -15.66
C LYS A 25 26.23 3.83 -17.14
N SER A 26 25.25 3.82 -18.05
CA SER A 26 25.48 4.10 -19.47
C SER A 26 25.54 5.59 -19.81
N LEU A 27 25.10 6.46 -18.89
CA LEU A 27 25.09 7.91 -19.06
C LEU A 27 26.31 8.59 -18.39
N PRO A 28 26.78 9.75 -18.91
CA PRO A 28 27.78 10.59 -18.26
C PRO A 28 27.40 10.95 -16.82
N GLU A 29 28.39 11.16 -15.95
CA GLU A 29 28.17 11.39 -14.51
C GLU A 29 27.34 12.65 -14.22
N ASP A 30 27.44 13.66 -15.07
CA ASP A 30 26.73 14.94 -15.02
C ASP A 30 25.39 14.94 -15.79
N ASP A 31 24.99 13.82 -16.40
CA ASP A 31 23.72 13.74 -17.12
C ASP A 31 22.54 13.77 -16.12
N PRO A 32 21.60 14.74 -16.24
CA PRO A 32 20.48 14.85 -15.32
C PRO A 32 19.52 13.64 -15.37
N LYS A 33 19.54 12.84 -16.44
CA LYS A 33 18.74 11.60 -16.56
C LYS A 33 19.42 10.38 -15.95
N ARG A 34 20.65 10.52 -15.46
CA ARG A 34 21.39 9.42 -14.81
C ARG A 34 20.71 8.93 -13.54
N VAL A 35 20.01 9.81 -12.82
CA VAL A 35 19.34 9.51 -11.56
C VAL A 35 17.91 9.06 -11.83
N VAL A 36 17.61 7.78 -11.57
CA VAL A 36 16.32 7.16 -11.87
C VAL A 36 15.62 6.75 -10.57
N PRO A 37 14.72 7.58 -10.02
CA PRO A 37 13.88 7.18 -8.91
C PRO A 37 12.83 6.17 -9.38
N THR A 38 12.72 5.06 -8.67
CA THR A 38 11.73 4.01 -8.90
C THR A 38 10.99 3.70 -7.60
N TYR A 39 9.79 3.15 -7.72
CA TYR A 39 9.02 2.68 -6.58
C TYR A 39 8.24 1.42 -6.93
N THR A 40 7.87 0.67 -5.91
CA THR A 40 6.98 -0.48 -6.00
C THR A 40 5.91 -0.40 -4.92
N ILE A 41 4.77 -1.02 -5.19
CA ILE A 41 3.67 -1.13 -4.24
C ILE A 41 3.72 -2.51 -3.62
N ILE A 42 3.67 -2.56 -2.28
CA ILE A 42 3.60 -3.82 -1.55
C ILE A 42 2.18 -4.39 -1.68
N THR A 43 2.11 -5.65 -2.06
CA THR A 43 0.84 -6.40 -2.12
C THR A 43 0.71 -7.31 -0.92
N THR A 44 -0.52 -7.52 -0.45
CA THR A 44 -0.86 -8.49 0.60
C THR A 44 -1.92 -9.48 0.11
N THR A 45 -2.24 -10.49 0.92
CA THR A 45 -3.31 -11.45 0.64
C THR A 45 -4.64 -10.71 0.50
N ALA A 46 -5.39 -11.04 -0.53
CA ALA A 46 -6.68 -10.41 -0.76
C ALA A 46 -7.70 -10.71 0.34
N THR A 47 -8.23 -9.62 0.90
CA THR A 47 -9.46 -9.48 1.68
C THR A 47 -10.71 -10.07 1.00
N ASP A 48 -11.75 -10.45 1.74
CA ASP A 48 -13.16 -10.21 1.35
C ASP A 48 -13.63 -10.64 -0.06
N SER A 49 -14.38 -9.76 -0.77
CA SER A 49 -14.91 -10.00 -2.11
C SER A 49 -13.81 -9.92 -3.18
N VAL A 50 -12.70 -9.24 -2.92
CA VAL A 50 -11.55 -9.15 -3.83
C VAL A 50 -10.82 -10.50 -3.94
N GLY A 51 -10.72 -11.24 -2.82
CA GLY A 51 -10.14 -12.58 -2.78
C GLY A 51 -10.89 -13.63 -3.60
N ARG A 52 -12.11 -13.33 -4.05
CA ARG A 52 -12.87 -14.21 -4.96
C ARG A 52 -12.44 -14.07 -6.42
N ILE A 53 -11.72 -13.00 -6.74
CA ILE A 53 -11.29 -12.67 -8.11
C ILE A 53 -9.79 -12.95 -8.28
N HIS A 54 -8.97 -12.54 -7.31
CA HIS A 54 -7.52 -12.77 -7.31
C HIS A 54 -6.96 -12.88 -5.89
N ASP A 55 -5.83 -13.59 -5.75
CA ASP A 55 -5.22 -13.89 -4.44
C ASP A 55 -4.53 -12.71 -3.75
N ARG A 56 -4.31 -11.59 -4.47
CA ARG A 56 -3.56 -10.43 -3.98
C ARG A 56 -4.32 -9.12 -4.09
N MET A 57 -4.07 -8.21 -3.15
CA MET A 57 -4.52 -6.83 -3.18
C MET A 57 -3.39 -5.86 -2.78
N LEU A 58 -3.57 -4.57 -3.06
CA LEU A 58 -2.62 -3.54 -2.61
C LEU A 58 -2.73 -3.37 -1.09
N MET A 59 -1.60 -3.24 -0.40
CA MET A 59 -1.58 -3.00 1.04
C MET A 59 -1.81 -1.51 1.31
N ALA A 60 -2.97 -1.18 1.87
CA ALA A 60 -3.30 0.19 2.26
C ALA A 60 -2.79 0.49 3.69
N ILE A 61 -2.26 1.69 3.92
CA ILE A 61 -1.80 2.15 5.25
C ILE A 61 -2.79 3.16 5.81
N ALA A 62 -3.24 2.93 7.05
CA ALA A 62 -4.15 3.81 7.75
C ALA A 62 -3.44 5.11 8.22
N PRO A 63 -4.14 6.25 8.28
CA PRO A 63 -3.52 7.54 8.61
C PRO A 63 -2.75 7.59 9.93
N ASP A 64 -3.20 6.83 10.92
CA ASP A 64 -2.57 6.66 12.24
C ASP A 64 -1.23 5.93 12.20
N HIS A 65 -0.91 5.21 11.12
CA HIS A 65 0.34 4.47 10.95
C HIS A 65 1.32 5.15 9.98
N TRP A 66 1.02 6.34 9.45
CA TRP A 66 1.88 7.01 8.47
C TRP A 66 3.26 7.38 9.05
N ASP A 67 3.29 7.92 10.27
CA ASP A 67 4.54 8.34 10.90
C ASP A 67 5.48 7.15 11.12
N GLU A 68 4.93 6.02 11.58
CA GLU A 68 5.68 4.79 11.81
C GLU A 68 6.14 4.14 10.50
N TRP A 69 5.31 4.18 9.45
CA TRP A 69 5.64 3.68 8.12
C TRP A 69 6.75 4.51 7.43
N LEU A 70 6.78 5.83 7.66
CA LEU A 70 7.68 6.75 6.98
C LEU A 70 8.94 7.09 7.78
N ASP A 71 9.10 6.65 9.03
CA ASP A 71 10.29 6.94 9.84
C ASP A 71 11.52 6.17 9.31
N PRO A 72 12.52 6.85 8.71
CA PRO A 72 13.71 6.18 8.18
C PRO A 72 14.64 5.65 9.29
N ARG A 73 14.38 5.99 10.56
CA ARG A 73 15.16 5.54 11.73
C ARG A 73 14.53 4.32 12.39
N ASN A 74 13.34 3.91 11.95
CA ASN A 74 12.75 2.66 12.41
C ASN A 74 13.44 1.49 11.71
N HIS A 75 14.10 0.64 12.49
CA HIS A 75 14.79 -0.57 12.02
C HIS A 75 14.20 -1.84 12.66
N ASP A 76 13.09 -1.71 13.39
CA ASP A 76 12.41 -2.82 14.04
C ASP A 76 11.55 -3.58 13.02
N VAL A 77 12.08 -4.71 12.56
CA VAL A 77 11.43 -5.54 11.54
C VAL A 77 10.11 -6.12 12.03
N ASP A 78 9.99 -6.45 13.32
CA ASP A 78 8.78 -7.07 13.85
C ASP A 78 7.66 -6.05 14.02
N GLN A 79 8.02 -4.82 14.39
CA GLN A 79 7.12 -3.68 14.34
C GLN A 79 6.57 -3.46 12.92
N PHE A 80 7.44 -3.38 11.90
CA PHE A 80 6.99 -3.25 10.52
C PHE A 80 6.11 -4.42 10.07
N ARG A 81 6.42 -5.66 10.44
CA ARG A 81 5.56 -6.81 10.16
C ARG A 81 4.16 -6.65 10.76
N GLY A 82 4.06 -6.04 11.94
CA GLY A 82 2.78 -5.68 12.57
C GLY A 82 1.96 -4.69 11.75
N LEU A 83 2.61 -3.76 11.05
CA LEU A 83 1.97 -2.82 10.13
C LEU A 83 1.51 -3.48 8.81
N MET A 84 2.12 -4.61 8.42
CA MET A 84 1.92 -5.28 7.13
C MET A 84 0.75 -6.29 7.13
N ALA A 85 -0.35 -6.00 7.82
CA ALA A 85 -1.53 -6.85 7.82
C ALA A 85 -2.62 -6.30 6.88
N PRO A 86 -3.36 -7.17 6.15
CA PRO A 86 -4.55 -6.73 5.44
C PRO A 86 -5.51 -6.08 6.44
N ARG A 87 -5.92 -4.85 6.17
CA ARG A 87 -6.98 -4.24 6.94
C ARG A 87 -8.26 -5.02 6.64
N ALA A 88 -8.81 -5.70 7.64
CA ALA A 88 -10.16 -6.22 7.53
C ALA A 88 -11.09 -5.06 7.21
N VAL A 89 -11.66 -5.05 6.00
CA VAL A 89 -12.74 -4.12 5.67
C VAL A 89 -13.86 -4.42 6.66
N ARG A 90 -14.11 -3.48 7.58
CA ARG A 90 -15.27 -3.58 8.46
C ARG A 90 -16.49 -3.53 7.55
N GLN A 91 -17.12 -4.68 7.30
CA GLN A 91 -18.39 -4.71 6.59
C GLN A 91 -19.36 -3.81 7.37
N PRO A 92 -20.09 -2.89 6.72
CA PRO A 92 -21.18 -2.22 7.40
C PRO A 92 -22.11 -3.31 7.93
N ALA A 93 -22.43 -3.23 9.23
CA ALA A 93 -23.38 -4.14 9.86
C ALA A 93 -24.62 -4.20 8.97
N GLY A 94 -24.89 -5.38 8.41
CA GLY A 94 -26.00 -5.55 7.49
C GLY A 94 -27.26 -5.00 8.13
N SER A 95 -27.92 -4.06 7.46
CA SER A 95 -29.29 -3.70 7.83
C SER A 95 -30.10 -4.99 7.71
N ARG A 96 -30.44 -5.62 8.84
CA ARG A 96 -31.51 -6.60 8.87
C ARG A 96 -32.73 -5.86 8.34
N ARG A 97 -33.12 -6.11 7.09
CA ARG A 97 -34.48 -5.81 6.66
C ARG A 97 -35.37 -6.77 7.45
N ALA A 98 -35.95 -6.26 8.52
CA ALA A 98 -37.19 -6.78 9.04
C ALA A 98 -38.29 -6.36 8.06
N GLY A 99 -39.14 -7.31 7.67
CA GLY A 99 -40.26 -7.12 6.74
C GLY A 99 -40.34 -8.22 5.71
#